data_AF-A0A3D8MTN3-F1
#
_entry.id   AF-A0A3D8MTN3-F1
#
_cell.length_a   1.000
_cell.length_b   1.000
_cell.length_c   1.000
_cell.angle_alpha   90.00
_cell.angle_beta   90.00
_cell.angle_gamma   90.00
#
_symmetry.space_group_name_H-M   'P 1'
#
loop_
_entity.id
_entity.type
_entity.pdbx_description
1 polymer ?
#
loop_
_entity_poly.entity_id
_entity_poly.type
_entity_poly.pdbx_seq_one_letter_code
_entity_poly.pdbx_strand_id
1 'polypeptide(L)'
;MNLKTSVASLVMLFCLGFSLSAAAEVPETMTYKGNLTDGSGAPVDTTVEASFRLYDAANGGSEVWSETFSTIDVVNGSFSAQLGQTESLVDVFDGSAYWLEVSIDGETLSPRNPVESVPYALRSNRANEADSLQGLSAADVQAALSELASLRSRVESLESNLQGTGGTPIDVASLESRIGQNEASIATNTAAISTNTTAISANTSEILTNTANISSNATAIAVNEGDIATNAADVSSNAIMLYTHRTEIAALERVTQDMNRTIVNGQPAVTFTGVNVHVRNGLGSTDGDTGSGAQVNGLGNLIVGYDESRAFGRNKSGSHNLVVGSEHNYESYGGLVAGFRNTVSGSYAAISGGSASRASGEYSSISGGYNNDASGYHATVSGGNQNTASGWYSSVSGGYQNTASGYHATVSGGRERSVAGSYYWRAGTLIESQ
;
A
#
# COMPACT_ATOMS: atom_id res chain seq x y z
N MET A 1 87.56 25.88 30.20
CA MET A 1 88.87 25.70 29.54
C MET A 1 89.47 27.07 29.30
N ASN A 2 90.53 27.35 30.09
CA ASN A 2 91.59 28.36 30.03
C ASN A 2 91.22 29.85 29.80
N LEU A 3 91.09 30.68 30.86
CA LEU A 3 92.11 31.41 31.68
C LEU A 3 92.78 32.57 30.91
N LYS A 4 92.68 33.84 31.34
CA LYS A 4 93.39 34.47 32.49
C LYS A 4 92.76 35.85 32.85
N THR A 5 92.21 36.08 34.06
CA THR A 5 92.78 36.76 35.27
C THR A 5 93.02 38.28 35.11
N SER A 6 92.63 39.24 35.99
CA SER A 6 92.65 39.33 37.47
C SER A 6 91.80 40.56 37.93
N VAL A 7 90.89 40.52 38.93
CA VAL A 7 91.02 40.63 40.42
C VAL A 7 90.78 42.05 41.00
N ALA A 8 89.89 42.07 42.02
CA ALA A 8 89.80 42.92 43.24
C ALA A 8 89.07 44.30 43.27
N SER A 9 87.96 44.30 44.04
CA SER A 9 87.57 45.17 45.18
C SER A 9 88.13 46.60 45.34
N LEU A 10 87.28 47.58 45.65
CA LEU A 10 87.19 48.32 46.94
C LEU A 10 86.23 49.53 46.86
N VAL A 11 85.55 49.80 47.98
CA VAL A 11 84.67 50.96 48.26
C VAL A 11 85.49 52.16 48.80
N MET A 12 85.25 53.38 48.29
CA MET A 12 85.34 54.72 48.97
C MET A 12 85.36 55.83 47.90
N LEU A 13 84.40 56.78 47.89
CA LEU A 13 84.44 58.08 48.59
C LEU A 13 85.53 59.04 48.07
N PHE A 14 85.15 60.04 47.25
CA PHE A 14 85.52 61.46 47.46
C PHE A 14 84.82 62.42 46.49
N CYS A 15 84.28 63.50 47.07
CA CYS A 15 83.64 64.66 46.44
C CYS A 15 84.67 65.69 45.89
N LEU A 16 84.19 66.62 45.04
CA LEU A 16 84.55 68.06 44.89
C LEU A 16 84.34 68.46 43.41
N GLY A 17 83.63 69.53 43.03
CA GLY A 17 82.97 70.59 43.77
C GLY A 17 82.52 71.71 42.81
N PHE A 18 81.34 72.25 43.11
CA PHE A 18 80.92 73.65 42.98
C PHE A 18 80.95 74.37 41.61
N SER A 19 79.75 74.68 41.12
CA SER A 19 79.34 76.08 40.89
C SER A 19 77.88 76.22 41.32
N LEU A 20 77.66 76.64 42.58
CA LEU A 20 76.37 77.17 43.01
C LEU A 20 76.21 78.55 42.37
N SER A 21 75.17 78.70 41.54
CA SER A 21 74.52 80.00 41.39
C SER A 21 73.48 80.08 42.51
N ALA A 22 73.75 80.92 43.50
CA ALA A 22 72.79 81.28 44.51
C ALA A 22 71.67 82.09 43.83
N ALA A 23 70.50 81.48 43.61
CA ALA A 23 69.28 82.24 43.39
C ALA A 23 68.76 82.62 44.79
N ALA A 24 68.93 83.88 45.15
CA ALA A 24 68.28 84.45 46.32
C ALA A 24 66.77 84.30 46.13
N GLU A 25 66.10 83.59 47.03
CA GLU A 25 64.65 83.43 47.03
C GLU A 25 64.02 84.81 47.27
N VAL A 26 63.43 85.38 46.22
CA VAL A 26 62.85 86.73 46.25
C VAL A 26 61.50 86.63 46.97
N PRO A 27 61.25 87.38 48.06
CA PRO A 27 59.99 87.32 48.77
C PRO A 27 58.80 87.64 47.84
N GLU A 28 57.85 86.72 47.70
CA GLU A 28 56.64 86.86 46.85
C GLU A 28 55.54 87.73 47.49
N THR A 29 55.88 88.46 48.55
CA THR A 29 54.94 89.27 49.34
C THR A 29 55.42 90.71 49.40
N MET A 30 54.51 91.67 49.45
CA MET A 30 54.82 93.08 49.64
C MET A 30 54.31 93.60 50.98
N THR A 31 55.09 94.43 51.67
CA THR A 31 54.63 95.05 52.93
C THR A 31 53.94 96.38 52.63
N TYR A 32 52.68 96.54 53.06
CA TYR A 32 51.98 97.81 53.12
C TYR A 32 51.92 98.34 54.55
N LYS A 33 52.19 99.63 54.76
CA LYS A 33 52.08 100.29 56.06
C LYS A 33 51.19 101.51 55.96
N GLY A 34 50.29 101.69 56.92
CA GLY A 34 49.36 102.80 56.97
C GLY A 34 49.21 103.35 58.39
N ASN A 35 48.74 104.60 58.49
CA ASN A 35 48.30 105.17 59.76
C ASN A 35 46.79 105.40 59.74
N LEU A 36 46.09 104.96 60.78
CA LEU A 36 44.64 105.05 60.95
C LEU A 36 44.28 105.99 62.12
N THR A 37 43.42 106.96 61.83
CA THR A 37 42.89 107.92 62.80
C THR A 37 41.36 107.90 62.79
N ASP A 38 40.72 108.21 63.91
CA ASP A 38 39.27 108.34 64.00
C ASP A 38 38.75 109.64 63.35
N GLY A 39 37.43 109.81 63.28
CA GLY A 39 36.79 110.98 62.65
C GLY A 39 37.08 112.34 63.32
N SER A 40 37.80 112.37 64.45
CA SER A 40 38.31 113.58 65.10
C SER A 40 39.81 113.84 64.86
N GLY A 41 40.50 112.90 64.20
CA GLY A 41 41.93 112.94 63.89
C GLY A 41 42.83 112.33 64.97
N ALA A 42 42.28 111.67 65.99
CA ALA A 42 43.08 110.97 67.00
C ALA A 42 43.51 109.58 66.50
N PRO A 43 44.73 109.11 66.82
CA PRO A 43 45.21 107.79 66.40
C PRO A 43 44.38 106.66 67.03
N VAL A 44 44.03 105.67 66.21
CA VAL A 44 43.25 104.50 66.62
C VAL A 44 44.17 103.43 67.20
N ASP A 45 43.84 102.88 68.37
CA ASP A 45 44.61 101.84 69.07
C ASP A 45 43.71 100.62 69.35
N THR A 46 43.38 99.88 68.28
CA THR A 46 42.46 98.74 68.29
C THR A 46 42.79 97.76 67.16
N THR A 47 42.23 96.56 67.21
CA THR A 47 42.24 95.61 66.09
C THR A 47 41.08 95.93 65.15
N VAL A 48 41.34 95.99 63.84
CA VAL A 48 40.36 96.28 62.78
C VAL A 48 40.41 95.22 61.68
N GLU A 49 39.33 95.04 60.93
CA GLU A 49 39.39 94.30 59.66
C GLU A 49 39.91 95.23 58.56
N ALA A 50 40.81 94.74 57.71
CA ALA A 50 41.36 95.49 56.60
C ALA A 50 41.31 94.68 55.30
N SER A 51 40.80 95.29 54.24
CA SER A 51 40.86 94.74 52.89
C SER A 51 41.68 95.62 51.96
N PHE A 52 42.52 94.98 51.16
CA PHE A 52 43.43 95.59 50.20
C PHE A 52 43.06 95.12 48.81
N ARG A 53 42.83 96.05 47.89
CA ARG A 53 42.37 95.73 46.53
C ARG A 53 43.17 96.49 45.51
N LEU A 54 43.60 95.82 44.46
CA LEU A 54 44.30 96.43 43.33
C LEU A 54 43.33 96.62 42.17
N TYR A 55 43.40 97.80 41.57
CA TYR A 55 42.62 98.17 40.39
C TYR A 55 43.53 98.68 39.29
N ASP A 56 43.10 98.48 38.05
CA ASP A 56 43.78 98.93 36.83
C ASP A 56 43.60 100.43 36.51
N ALA A 57 42.89 101.18 37.37
CA ALA A 57 42.71 102.63 37.23
C ALA A 57 42.58 103.36 38.59
N ALA A 58 42.95 104.63 38.63
CA ALA A 58 42.90 105.47 39.83
C ALA A 58 41.47 105.73 40.35
N ASN A 59 40.50 105.90 39.43
CA ASN A 59 39.09 106.09 39.71
C ASN A 59 38.28 105.16 38.80
N GLY A 60 37.36 104.38 39.36
CA GLY A 60 36.72 103.28 38.61
C GLY A 60 37.72 102.13 38.34
N GLY A 61 37.58 101.45 37.20
CA GLY A 61 38.44 100.32 36.84
C GLY A 61 37.94 98.96 37.35
N SER A 62 38.60 97.89 36.92
CA SER A 62 38.32 96.52 37.32
C SER A 62 39.25 96.11 38.47
N GLU A 63 38.69 95.44 39.47
CA GLU A 63 39.47 94.81 40.54
C GLU A 63 40.25 93.64 39.93
N VAL A 64 41.58 93.68 40.05
CA VAL A 64 42.46 92.64 39.51
C VAL A 64 42.98 91.70 40.59
N TRP A 65 42.92 92.13 41.84
CA TRP A 65 43.35 91.33 42.99
C TRP A 65 42.79 91.93 44.27
N SER A 66 42.51 91.08 45.26
CA SER A 66 42.08 91.48 46.59
C SER A 66 42.60 90.53 47.66
N GLU A 67 42.93 91.05 48.83
CA GLU A 67 43.19 90.27 50.03
C GLU A 67 42.59 90.95 51.25
N THR A 68 41.91 90.18 52.09
CA THR A 68 41.29 90.67 53.33
C THR A 68 41.92 89.99 54.54
N PHE A 69 42.34 90.81 55.50
CA PHE A 69 42.81 90.39 56.80
C PHE A 69 41.71 90.66 57.81
N SER A 70 41.15 89.59 58.36
CA SER A 70 40.06 89.64 59.33
C SER A 70 40.45 90.28 60.67
N THR A 71 41.74 90.37 60.99
CA THR A 71 42.26 91.11 62.15
C THR A 71 43.63 91.70 61.84
N ILE A 72 43.74 93.04 61.81
CA ILE A 72 45.00 93.78 61.82
C ILE A 72 45.06 94.62 63.09
N ASP A 73 46.12 94.44 63.88
CA ASP A 73 46.36 95.26 65.05
C ASP A 73 46.89 96.63 64.63
N VAL A 74 46.14 97.69 64.97
CA VAL A 74 46.58 99.07 64.83
C VAL A 74 47.08 99.51 66.18
N VAL A 75 48.38 99.81 66.27
CA VAL A 75 49.02 100.23 67.52
C VAL A 75 49.41 101.70 67.41
N ASN A 76 48.86 102.53 68.30
CA ASN A 76 49.05 103.99 68.30
C ASN A 76 48.83 104.63 66.92
N GLY A 77 47.78 104.18 66.23
CA GLY A 77 47.39 104.65 64.91
C GLY A 77 48.25 104.14 63.76
N SER A 78 49.18 103.18 63.93
CA SER A 78 49.98 102.62 62.82
C SER A 78 49.76 101.12 62.66
N PHE A 79 49.70 100.64 61.42
CA PHE A 79 49.61 99.21 61.10
C PHE A 79 50.51 98.82 59.92
N SER A 80 50.82 97.53 59.83
CA SER A 80 51.58 96.92 58.75
C SER A 80 50.90 95.62 58.31
N ALA A 81 50.63 95.48 57.02
CA ALA A 81 50.09 94.27 56.41
C ALA A 81 51.12 93.73 55.40
N GLN A 82 51.31 92.41 55.37
CA GLN A 82 52.12 91.76 54.33
C GLN A 82 51.18 91.15 53.30
N LEU A 83 51.01 91.83 52.17
CA LEU A 83 50.13 91.45 51.08
C LEU A 83 50.76 90.34 50.22
N GLY A 84 49.95 89.43 49.71
CA GLY A 84 50.38 88.27 48.94
C GLY A 84 50.56 86.99 49.75
N GLN A 85 50.22 86.98 51.05
CA GLN A 85 50.43 85.82 51.92
C GLN A 85 49.35 84.76 51.76
N THR A 86 48.09 85.20 51.65
CA THR A 86 46.91 84.32 51.57
C THR A 86 46.48 84.17 50.12
N GLU A 87 46.37 85.30 49.43
CA GLU A 87 46.06 85.35 48.00
C GLU A 87 47.30 85.78 47.24
N SER A 88 47.81 84.89 46.39
CA SER A 88 49.08 85.11 45.71
C SER A 88 49.05 86.37 44.85
N LEU A 89 50.10 87.19 44.97
CA LEU A 89 50.33 88.33 44.06
C LEU A 89 51.03 87.90 42.75
N VAL A 90 51.37 86.60 42.61
CA VAL A 90 52.02 86.07 41.40
C VAL A 90 51.06 86.25 40.20
N ASP A 91 51.60 86.76 39.09
CA ASP A 91 50.91 87.12 37.83
C ASP A 91 49.96 88.33 37.84
N VAL A 92 49.69 88.99 38.97
CA VAL A 92 48.83 90.20 39.01
C VAL A 92 49.50 91.39 38.30
N PHE A 93 50.80 91.58 38.48
CA PHE A 93 51.53 92.71 37.90
C PHE A 93 52.03 92.37 36.47
N ASP A 94 51.25 92.75 35.46
CA ASP A 94 51.53 92.45 34.05
C ASP A 94 52.38 93.50 33.31
N GLY A 95 52.70 94.61 33.96
CA GLY A 95 53.40 95.77 33.40
C GLY A 95 52.52 97.01 33.22
N SER A 96 51.20 96.90 33.44
CA SER A 96 50.25 98.02 33.49
C SER A 96 50.31 98.74 34.83
N ALA A 97 49.90 100.01 34.91
CA ALA A 97 49.85 100.75 36.19
C ALA A 97 48.64 100.30 37.03
N TYR A 98 48.84 100.12 38.35
CA TYR A 98 47.80 99.72 39.29
C TYR A 98 47.71 100.66 40.49
N TRP A 99 46.50 100.76 41.06
CA TRP A 99 46.18 101.58 42.23
C TRP A 99 45.60 100.71 43.35
N LEU A 100 46.14 100.88 44.56
CA LEU A 100 45.74 100.18 45.77
C LEU A 100 44.64 100.96 46.49
N GLU A 101 43.50 100.31 46.66
CA GLU A 101 42.40 100.71 47.52
C GLU A 101 42.52 99.99 48.86
N VAL A 102 42.34 100.73 49.96
CA VAL A 102 42.32 100.17 51.31
C VAL A 102 40.96 100.46 51.91
N SER A 103 40.30 99.43 52.41
CA SER A 103 39.07 99.57 53.20
C SER A 103 39.29 98.98 54.60
N ILE A 104 38.90 99.74 55.62
CA ILE A 104 39.03 99.38 57.03
C ILE A 104 37.64 99.32 57.65
N ASP A 105 37.30 98.22 58.34
CA ASP A 105 35.98 97.93 58.93
C ASP A 105 34.80 98.22 57.98
N GLY A 106 34.99 97.96 56.68
CA GLY A 106 33.99 98.15 55.62
C GLY A 106 33.90 99.55 55.02
N GLU A 107 34.58 100.55 55.59
CA GLU A 107 34.67 101.90 55.03
C GLU A 107 35.85 102.00 54.06
N THR A 108 35.62 102.53 52.85
CA THR A 108 36.67 102.62 51.82
C THR A 108 37.41 103.95 51.92
N LEU A 109 38.74 103.90 52.06
CA LEU A 109 39.58 105.09 52.15
C LEU A 109 39.91 105.60 50.74
N SER A 110 39.54 106.86 50.47
CA SER A 110 39.77 107.54 49.19
C SER A 110 40.70 108.74 49.39
N PRO A 111 41.60 109.06 48.43
CA PRO A 111 41.80 108.43 47.11
C PRO A 111 42.70 107.18 47.14
N ARG A 112 42.61 106.34 46.09
CA ARG A 112 43.47 105.15 45.89
C ARG A 112 44.92 105.56 45.64
N ASN A 113 45.86 104.83 46.22
CA ASN A 113 47.29 105.12 46.12
C ASN A 113 47.92 104.34 44.95
N PRO A 114 48.69 104.99 44.04
CA PRO A 114 49.38 104.27 42.97
C PRO A 114 50.43 103.31 43.54
N VAL A 115 50.54 102.12 42.95
CA VAL A 115 51.56 101.14 43.32
C VAL A 115 52.82 101.41 42.50
N GLU A 116 53.86 101.90 43.17
CA GLU A 116 55.14 102.26 42.54
C GLU A 116 56.16 101.11 42.59
N SER A 117 57.15 101.19 41.68
CA SER A 117 58.25 100.29 41.27
C SER A 117 58.71 99.07 42.11
N VAL A 118 58.42 98.97 43.40
CA VAL A 118 58.91 97.89 44.28
C VAL A 118 58.25 96.52 44.00
N PRO A 119 56.94 96.43 43.63
CA PRO A 119 56.31 95.13 43.29
C PRO A 119 56.58 94.62 41.86
N TYR A 120 57.09 95.45 40.94
CA TYR A 120 57.36 95.04 39.55
C TYR A 120 58.63 94.17 39.37
N ALA A 121 59.41 93.97 40.43
CA ALA A 121 60.60 93.12 40.41
C ALA A 121 60.30 91.61 40.45
N LEU A 122 59.02 91.20 40.56
CA LEU A 122 58.60 89.79 40.53
C LEU A 122 58.67 89.13 39.13
N ARG A 123 58.98 89.88 38.05
CA ARG A 123 59.00 89.37 36.66
C ARG A 123 60.33 88.78 36.16
N SER A 124 61.32 88.54 37.04
CA SER A 124 62.61 87.98 36.60
C SER A 124 62.59 86.47 36.24
N ASN A 125 61.48 85.75 36.45
CA ASN A 125 61.38 84.31 36.13
C ASN A 125 60.85 83.98 34.71
N ARG A 126 60.26 84.93 33.97
CA ARG A 126 59.66 84.65 32.65
C ARG A 126 60.59 84.77 31.44
N ALA A 127 61.90 84.93 31.64
CA ALA A 127 62.88 84.87 30.56
C ALA A 127 63.21 83.43 30.11
N ASN A 128 62.74 82.38 30.82
CA ASN A 128 62.99 80.98 30.47
C ASN A 128 61.93 80.33 29.56
N GLU A 129 60.77 80.97 29.31
CA GLU A 129 59.66 80.35 28.54
C GLU A 129 59.60 80.72 27.05
N ALA A 130 60.54 81.52 26.55
CA ALA A 130 60.58 81.98 25.16
C ALA A 130 60.88 80.88 24.12
N ASP A 131 61.16 79.64 24.55
CA ASP A 131 61.45 78.48 23.68
C ASP A 131 60.29 77.45 23.58
N SER A 132 59.09 77.73 24.12
CA SER A 132 57.96 76.78 24.06
C SER A 132 56.63 77.42 23.59
N LEU A 133 55.88 76.69 22.78
CA LEU A 133 54.58 77.13 22.24
C LEU A 133 53.47 76.53 23.11
N GLN A 134 53.03 77.27 24.12
CA GLN A 134 52.05 76.81 25.14
C GLN A 134 52.50 75.55 25.91
N GLY A 135 53.78 75.47 26.30
CA GLY A 135 54.28 74.35 27.12
C GLY A 135 54.62 73.07 26.36
N LEU A 136 54.49 73.06 25.02
CA LEU A 136 55.04 72.01 24.17
C LEU A 136 56.45 72.41 23.73
N SER A 137 57.41 71.50 23.94
CA SER A 137 58.80 71.72 23.52
C SER A 137 58.92 71.62 22.00
N ALA A 138 60.00 72.18 21.42
CA ALA A 138 60.30 72.00 19.99
C ALA A 138 60.39 70.52 19.58
N ALA A 139 60.74 69.63 20.52
CA ALA A 139 60.76 68.19 20.28
C ALA A 139 59.35 67.59 20.16
N ASP A 140 58.38 68.08 20.92
CA ASP A 140 56.99 67.61 20.86
C ASP A 140 56.31 68.03 19.53
N VAL A 141 56.59 69.26 19.07
CA VAL A 141 56.11 69.73 17.76
C VAL A 141 56.77 68.95 16.63
N GLN A 142 58.07 68.64 16.72
CA GLN A 142 58.77 67.81 15.75
C GLN A 142 58.27 66.37 15.72
N ALA A 143 57.88 65.80 16.87
CA ALA A 143 57.27 64.48 16.97
C ALA A 143 55.89 64.43 16.30
N ALA A 144 55.03 65.43 16.56
CA ALA A 144 53.72 65.54 15.92
C ALA A 144 53.83 65.70 14.39
N LEU A 145 54.80 66.49 13.91
CA LEU A 145 55.07 66.64 12.48
C LEU A 145 55.58 65.34 11.85
N SER A 146 56.38 64.56 12.58
CA SER A 146 56.87 63.26 12.13
C SER A 146 55.74 62.22 12.06
N GLU A 147 54.81 62.24 13.02
CA GLU A 147 53.61 61.40 13.00
C GLU A 147 52.66 61.78 11.87
N LEU A 148 52.48 63.07 11.60
CA LEU A 148 51.67 63.57 10.48
C LEU A 148 52.28 63.16 9.12
N ALA A 149 53.60 63.20 8.97
CA ALA A 149 54.32 62.75 7.78
C ALA A 149 54.18 61.22 7.56
N SER A 150 54.23 60.45 8.65
CA SER A 150 53.99 59.01 8.64
C SER A 150 52.54 58.68 8.24
N LEU A 151 51.57 59.41 8.80
CA LEU A 151 50.15 59.22 8.48
C LEU A 151 49.86 59.57 7.02
N ARG A 152 50.45 60.66 6.50
CA ARG A 152 50.34 61.05 5.09
C ARG A 152 50.87 59.97 4.16
N SER A 153 52.05 59.42 4.48
CA SER A 153 52.64 58.31 3.71
C SER A 153 51.77 57.05 3.74
N ARG A 154 51.09 56.79 4.85
CA ARG A 154 50.19 55.64 5.02
C ARG A 154 48.87 55.82 4.25
N VAL A 155 48.32 57.04 4.20
CA VAL A 155 47.16 57.38 3.37
C VAL A 155 47.51 57.27 1.89
N GLU A 156 48.64 57.84 1.45
CA GLU A 156 49.11 57.74 0.06
C GLU A 156 49.34 56.28 -0.37
N SER A 157 49.84 55.42 0.53
CA SER A 157 49.98 53.98 0.29
C SER A 157 48.62 53.28 0.16
N LEU A 158 47.65 53.59 1.01
CA LEU A 158 46.30 53.04 0.92
C LEU A 158 45.57 53.50 -0.35
N GLU A 159 45.69 54.78 -0.70
CA GLU A 159 45.16 55.33 -1.95
C GLU A 159 45.84 54.70 -3.17
N SER A 160 47.15 54.51 -3.14
CA SER A 160 47.89 53.78 -4.19
C SER A 160 47.48 52.31 -4.29
N ASN A 161 47.16 51.66 -3.17
CA ASN A 161 46.65 50.28 -3.17
C ASN A 161 45.21 50.19 -3.69
N LEU A 162 44.39 51.24 -3.50
CA LEU A 162 43.05 51.34 -4.07
C LEU A 162 43.04 51.77 -5.55
N GLN A 163 43.92 52.68 -5.96
CA GLN A 163 44.01 53.23 -7.32
C GLN A 163 44.98 52.45 -8.24
N GLY A 164 45.84 51.61 -7.67
CA GLY A 164 46.65 50.64 -8.40
C GLY A 164 47.89 51.17 -9.11
N THR A 165 48.55 52.22 -8.61
CA THR A 165 49.71 52.83 -9.28
C THR A 165 51.09 52.34 -8.77
N GLY A 166 51.14 51.52 -7.70
CA GLY A 166 52.40 51.02 -7.10
C GLY A 166 52.59 49.49 -7.07
N GLY A 167 51.66 48.73 -7.65
CA GLY A 167 51.59 47.27 -7.71
C GLY A 167 50.28 46.88 -8.42
N THR A 168 50.12 45.63 -8.88
CA THR A 168 48.89 45.23 -9.61
C THR A 168 47.65 45.63 -8.81
N PRO A 169 46.83 46.58 -9.30
CA PRO A 169 45.63 47.02 -8.60
C PRO A 169 44.78 45.82 -8.17
N ILE A 170 44.09 45.93 -7.03
CA ILE A 170 42.94 45.05 -6.80
C ILE A 170 41.92 45.40 -7.89
N ASP A 171 41.86 44.59 -8.94
CA ASP A 171 40.93 44.76 -10.05
C ASP A 171 39.53 44.31 -9.61
N VAL A 172 38.85 45.20 -8.90
CA VAL A 172 37.48 45.00 -8.39
C VAL A 172 36.53 44.68 -9.55
N ALA A 173 36.72 45.28 -10.72
CA ALA A 173 35.89 45.01 -11.90
C ALA A 173 36.06 43.56 -12.41
N SER A 174 37.28 43.02 -12.40
CA SER A 174 37.53 41.61 -12.72
C SER A 174 36.95 40.66 -11.68
N LEU A 175 37.05 40.99 -10.39
CA LEU A 175 36.40 40.21 -9.32
C LEU A 175 34.87 40.21 -9.46
N GLU A 176 34.27 41.37 -9.70
CA GLU A 176 32.83 41.50 -9.99
C GLU A 176 32.41 40.69 -11.21
N SER A 177 33.22 40.71 -12.29
CA SER A 177 32.97 39.90 -13.48
C SER A 177 33.02 38.39 -13.18
N ARG A 178 34.02 37.93 -12.42
CA ARG A 178 34.14 36.52 -12.01
C ARG A 178 32.99 36.09 -11.10
N ILE A 179 32.56 36.96 -10.18
CA ILE A 179 31.38 36.72 -9.34
C ILE A 179 30.15 36.56 -10.23
N GLY A 180 29.92 37.47 -11.17
CA GLY A 180 28.80 37.36 -12.12
C GLY A 180 28.85 36.07 -12.97
N GLN A 181 30.03 35.63 -13.40
CA GLN A 181 30.20 34.35 -14.11
C GLN A 181 29.89 33.14 -13.21
N ASN A 182 30.33 33.18 -11.95
CA ASN A 182 30.02 32.14 -10.98
C ASN A 182 28.53 32.10 -10.66
N GLU A 183 27.88 33.25 -10.48
CA GLU A 183 26.43 33.37 -10.29
C GLU A 183 25.67 32.77 -11.48
N ALA A 184 26.07 33.10 -12.71
CA ALA A 184 25.48 32.52 -13.92
C ALA A 184 25.67 31.00 -14.02
N SER A 185 26.85 30.49 -13.65
CA SER A 185 27.15 29.06 -13.62
C SER A 185 26.34 28.32 -12.56
N ILE A 186 26.18 28.93 -11.37
CA ILE A 186 25.33 28.40 -10.29
C ILE A 186 23.87 28.37 -10.74
N ALA A 187 23.38 29.42 -11.40
CA ALA A 187 22.02 29.47 -11.94
C ALA A 187 21.79 28.36 -12.97
N THR A 188 22.76 28.13 -13.86
CA THR A 188 22.72 27.04 -14.86
C THR A 188 22.69 25.66 -14.20
N ASN A 189 23.57 25.43 -13.21
CA ASN A 189 23.61 24.18 -12.46
C ASN A 189 22.31 23.94 -11.67
N THR A 190 21.74 25.01 -11.10
CA THR A 190 20.45 24.95 -10.38
C THR A 190 19.33 24.53 -11.32
N ALA A 191 19.28 25.09 -12.53
CA ALA A 191 18.31 24.70 -13.56
C ALA A 191 18.48 23.23 -13.98
N ALA A 192 19.72 22.79 -14.24
CA ALA A 192 20.01 21.40 -14.62
C ALA A 192 19.63 20.39 -13.51
N ILE A 193 19.90 20.72 -12.25
CA ILE A 193 19.48 19.91 -11.09
C ILE A 193 17.95 19.82 -11.02
N SER A 194 17.24 20.92 -11.26
CA SER A 194 15.78 20.94 -11.32
C SER A 194 15.25 20.00 -12.41
N THR A 195 15.81 20.07 -13.62
CA THR A 195 15.46 19.16 -14.72
C THR A 195 15.74 17.70 -14.38
N ASN A 196 16.91 17.40 -13.79
CA ASN A 196 17.25 16.04 -13.35
C ASN A 196 16.28 15.54 -12.27
N THR A 197 15.86 16.41 -11.35
CA THR A 197 14.89 16.08 -10.31
C THR A 197 13.53 15.72 -10.91
N THR A 198 13.07 16.47 -11.92
CA THR A 198 11.85 16.14 -12.67
C THR A 198 11.98 14.80 -13.39
N ALA A 199 13.09 14.55 -14.08
CA ALA A 199 13.32 13.29 -14.81
C ALA A 199 13.38 12.07 -13.88
N ILE A 200 14.05 12.18 -12.73
CA ILE A 200 14.08 11.13 -11.70
C ILE A 200 12.67 10.84 -11.18
N SER A 201 11.86 11.88 -10.97
CA SER A 201 10.48 11.73 -10.49
C SER A 201 9.60 11.02 -11.55
N ALA A 202 9.79 11.33 -12.83
CA ALA A 202 9.12 10.64 -13.94
C ALA A 202 9.53 9.16 -14.02
N ASN A 203 10.84 8.87 -13.99
CA ASN A 203 11.36 7.49 -13.99
C ASN A 203 10.84 6.70 -12.79
N THR A 204 10.72 7.33 -11.62
CA THR A 204 10.15 6.70 -10.43
C THR A 204 8.70 6.26 -10.67
N SER A 205 7.88 7.12 -11.29
CA SER A 205 6.49 6.80 -11.65
C SER A 205 6.39 5.68 -12.69
N GLU A 206 7.28 5.66 -13.70
CA GLU A 206 7.33 4.58 -14.70
C GLU A 206 7.71 3.24 -14.08
N ILE A 207 8.69 3.22 -13.16
CA ILE A 207 9.09 2.02 -12.41
C ILE A 207 7.92 1.50 -11.57
N LEU A 208 7.17 2.37 -10.90
CA LEU A 208 5.97 1.98 -10.14
C LEU A 208 4.92 1.35 -11.05
N THR A 209 4.72 1.91 -12.25
CA THR A 209 3.79 1.36 -13.25
C THR A 209 4.24 -0.02 -13.75
N ASN A 210 5.52 -0.16 -14.08
CA ASN A 210 6.09 -1.45 -14.49
C ASN A 210 6.00 -2.50 -13.38
N THR A 211 6.20 -2.09 -12.12
CA THR A 211 6.05 -2.97 -10.96
C THR A 211 4.62 -3.49 -10.83
N ALA A 212 3.62 -2.61 -11.03
CA ALA A 212 2.21 -3.00 -11.04
C ALA A 212 1.86 -3.95 -12.19
N ASN A 213 2.36 -3.67 -13.40
CA ASN A 213 2.15 -4.53 -14.58
C ASN A 213 2.77 -5.92 -14.41
N ILE A 214 3.99 -6.00 -13.85
CA ILE A 214 4.65 -7.27 -13.53
C ILE A 214 3.82 -8.07 -12.52
N SER A 215 3.29 -7.39 -11.49
CA SER A 215 2.44 -8.02 -10.49
C SER A 215 1.16 -8.58 -11.10
N SER A 216 0.51 -7.83 -11.99
CA SER A 216 -0.67 -8.28 -12.74
C SER A 216 -0.37 -9.48 -13.65
N ASN A 217 0.74 -9.43 -14.39
CA ASN A 217 1.19 -10.54 -15.22
C ASN A 217 1.48 -11.80 -14.39
N ALA A 218 2.09 -11.66 -13.22
CA ALA A 218 2.34 -12.77 -12.32
C ALA A 218 1.02 -13.43 -11.86
N THR A 219 -0.01 -12.62 -11.54
CA THR A 219 -1.35 -13.14 -11.22
C THR A 219 -1.98 -13.87 -12.41
N ALA A 220 -1.91 -13.31 -13.62
CA ALA A 220 -2.46 -13.94 -14.82
C ALA A 220 -1.76 -15.28 -15.15
N ILE A 221 -0.44 -15.36 -14.97
CA ILE A 221 0.33 -16.59 -15.15
C ILE A 221 -0.13 -17.66 -14.15
N ALA A 222 -0.33 -17.30 -12.88
CA ALA A 222 -0.80 -18.24 -11.86
C ALA A 222 -2.21 -18.78 -12.17
N VAL A 223 -3.10 -17.95 -12.71
CA VAL A 223 -4.42 -18.40 -13.19
C VAL A 223 -4.26 -19.39 -14.34
N ASN A 224 -3.47 -19.05 -15.37
CA ASN A 224 -3.23 -19.93 -16.50
C ASN A 224 -2.61 -21.27 -16.08
N GLU A 225 -1.72 -21.27 -15.09
CA GLU A 225 -1.14 -22.48 -14.52
C GLU A 225 -2.22 -23.39 -13.91
N GLY A 226 -3.16 -22.80 -13.15
CA GLY A 226 -4.32 -23.53 -12.61
C GLY A 226 -5.25 -24.08 -13.69
N ASP A 227 -5.53 -23.30 -14.74
CA ASP A 227 -6.35 -23.73 -15.86
C ASP A 227 -5.70 -24.88 -16.64
N ILE A 228 -4.37 -24.82 -16.85
CA ILE A 228 -3.61 -25.91 -17.48
C ILE A 228 -3.66 -27.18 -16.62
N ALA A 229 -3.51 -27.06 -15.30
CA ALA A 229 -3.60 -28.21 -14.40
C ALA A 229 -4.99 -28.86 -14.45
N THR A 230 -6.05 -28.05 -14.49
CA THR A 230 -7.43 -28.52 -14.64
C THR A 230 -7.63 -29.24 -15.97
N ASN A 231 -7.20 -28.63 -17.08
CA ASN A 231 -7.26 -29.25 -18.41
C ASN A 231 -6.48 -30.57 -18.48
N ALA A 232 -5.32 -30.66 -17.83
CA ALA A 232 -4.53 -31.90 -17.78
C ALA A 232 -5.26 -33.02 -17.01
N ALA A 233 -5.94 -32.69 -15.90
CA ALA A 233 -6.77 -33.62 -15.16
C ALA A 233 -7.96 -34.10 -15.99
N ASP A 234 -8.65 -33.19 -16.69
CA ASP A 234 -9.78 -33.51 -17.56
C ASP A 234 -9.38 -34.42 -18.73
N VAL A 235 -8.24 -34.15 -19.38
CA VAL A 235 -7.69 -35.02 -20.43
C VAL A 235 -7.39 -36.42 -19.89
N SER A 236 -6.83 -36.52 -18.69
CA SER A 236 -6.53 -37.81 -18.06
C SER A 236 -7.81 -38.59 -17.75
N SER A 237 -8.85 -37.92 -17.24
CA SER A 237 -10.17 -38.50 -17.01
C SER A 237 -10.83 -38.97 -18.31
N ASN A 238 -10.79 -38.15 -19.35
CA ASN A 238 -11.31 -38.49 -20.67
C ASN A 238 -10.60 -39.71 -21.27
N ALA A 239 -9.29 -39.83 -21.10
CA ALA A 239 -8.53 -40.99 -21.55
C ALA A 239 -8.98 -42.30 -20.86
N ILE A 240 -9.25 -42.25 -19.54
CA ILE A 240 -9.79 -43.39 -18.80
C ILE A 240 -11.18 -43.77 -19.30
N MET A 241 -12.07 -42.79 -19.50
CA MET A 241 -13.41 -43.04 -20.02
C MET A 241 -13.39 -43.68 -21.41
N LEU A 242 -12.52 -43.20 -22.31
CA LEU A 242 -12.36 -43.79 -23.64
C LEU A 242 -11.89 -45.25 -23.58
N TYR A 243 -10.99 -45.57 -22.66
CA TYR A 243 -10.56 -46.95 -22.45
C TYR A 243 -11.74 -47.83 -22.01
N THR A 244 -12.52 -47.37 -21.03
CA THR A 244 -13.71 -48.08 -20.52
C THR A 244 -14.75 -48.28 -21.62
N HIS A 245 -15.15 -47.21 -22.32
CA HIS A 245 -16.14 -47.31 -23.41
C HIS A 245 -15.69 -48.27 -24.51
N ARG A 246 -14.40 -48.27 -24.86
CA ARG A 246 -13.86 -49.23 -25.84
C ARG A 246 -14.03 -50.67 -25.37
N THR A 247 -13.78 -50.95 -24.08
CA THR A 247 -13.99 -52.30 -23.53
C THR A 247 -15.46 -52.69 -23.49
N GLU A 248 -16.36 -51.77 -23.18
CA GLU A 248 -17.81 -52.00 -23.15
C GLU A 248 -18.37 -52.24 -24.56
N ILE A 249 -17.95 -51.45 -25.56
CA ILE A 249 -18.33 -51.63 -26.95
C ILE A 249 -17.88 -53.00 -27.46
N ALA A 250 -16.63 -53.39 -27.22
CA ALA A 250 -16.13 -54.70 -27.64
C ALA A 250 -16.90 -55.86 -26.98
N ALA A 251 -17.31 -55.69 -25.72
CA ALA A 251 -18.14 -56.68 -25.03
C ALA A 251 -19.55 -56.78 -25.66
N LEU A 252 -20.16 -55.64 -26.01
CA LEU A 252 -21.45 -55.61 -26.68
C LEU A 252 -21.38 -56.23 -28.08
N GLU A 253 -20.38 -55.84 -28.89
CA GLU A 253 -20.13 -56.40 -30.22
C GLU A 253 -20.03 -57.92 -30.18
N ARG A 254 -19.32 -58.47 -29.19
CA ARG A 254 -19.20 -59.93 -29.01
C ARG A 254 -20.53 -60.61 -28.68
N VAL A 255 -21.37 -60.01 -27.84
CA VAL A 255 -22.67 -60.59 -27.45
C VAL A 255 -23.71 -60.44 -28.57
N THR A 256 -23.59 -59.43 -29.43
CA THR A 256 -24.53 -59.18 -30.53
C THR A 256 -24.02 -59.62 -31.91
N GLN A 257 -22.83 -60.20 -32.01
CA GLN A 257 -22.17 -60.50 -33.30
C GLN A 257 -23.02 -61.33 -34.27
N ASP A 258 -23.90 -62.19 -33.74
CA ASP A 258 -24.73 -63.10 -34.54
C ASP A 258 -26.13 -62.53 -34.85
N MET A 259 -26.45 -61.31 -34.37
CA MET A 259 -27.74 -60.65 -34.52
C MET A 259 -27.58 -59.32 -35.26
N ASN A 260 -28.18 -59.21 -36.45
CA ASN A 260 -28.07 -58.03 -37.30
C ASN A 260 -29.43 -57.43 -37.63
N ARG A 261 -29.51 -56.10 -37.66
CA ARG A 261 -30.66 -55.40 -38.27
C ARG A 261 -30.43 -55.31 -39.78
N THR A 262 -31.27 -55.96 -40.57
CA THR A 262 -31.15 -56.06 -42.02
C THR A 262 -32.45 -55.63 -42.71
N ILE A 263 -32.45 -55.59 -44.04
CA ILE A 263 -33.66 -55.40 -44.84
C ILE A 263 -34.02 -56.74 -45.49
N VAL A 264 -35.22 -57.25 -45.21
CA VAL A 264 -35.77 -58.45 -45.83
C VAL A 264 -37.04 -58.05 -46.57
N ASN A 265 -37.13 -58.34 -47.87
CA ASN A 265 -38.27 -57.96 -48.72
C ASN A 265 -38.63 -56.46 -48.66
N GLY A 266 -37.63 -55.58 -48.56
CA GLY A 266 -37.84 -54.13 -48.46
C GLY A 266 -38.27 -53.63 -47.07
N GLN A 267 -38.35 -54.51 -46.07
CA GLN A 267 -38.76 -54.18 -44.70
C GLN A 267 -37.60 -54.34 -43.71
N PRO A 268 -37.50 -53.48 -42.67
CA PRO A 268 -36.55 -53.69 -41.58
C PRO A 268 -36.82 -54.99 -40.83
N ALA A 269 -35.78 -55.79 -40.63
CA ALA A 269 -35.81 -57.07 -39.95
C ALA A 269 -34.65 -57.20 -38.96
N VAL A 270 -34.81 -58.05 -37.95
CA VAL A 270 -33.71 -58.56 -37.13
C VAL A 270 -33.44 -59.99 -37.58
N THR A 271 -32.22 -60.27 -38.00
CA THR A 271 -31.77 -61.57 -38.51
C THR A 271 -30.70 -62.16 -37.61
N PHE A 272 -30.90 -63.43 -37.27
CA PHE A 272 -29.94 -64.24 -36.54
C PHE A 272 -29.26 -65.21 -37.51
N THR A 273 -27.93 -65.26 -37.56
CA THR A 273 -27.18 -66.12 -38.50
C THR A 273 -26.28 -67.08 -37.76
N GLY A 274 -26.34 -68.38 -38.08
CA GLY A 274 -25.47 -69.39 -37.45
C GLY A 274 -25.78 -69.71 -35.98
N VAL A 275 -26.90 -69.22 -35.43
CA VAL A 275 -27.30 -69.40 -34.03
C VAL A 275 -28.76 -69.80 -33.87
N ASN A 276 -29.09 -70.45 -32.75
CA ASN A 276 -30.47 -70.75 -32.34
C ASN A 276 -31.03 -69.63 -31.44
N VAL A 277 -32.32 -69.35 -31.55
CA VAL A 277 -33.03 -68.44 -30.63
C VAL A 277 -33.73 -69.26 -29.55
N HIS A 278 -33.32 -69.08 -28.29
CA HIS A 278 -33.94 -69.73 -27.14
C HIS A 278 -34.80 -68.72 -26.37
N VAL A 279 -36.12 -68.86 -26.40
CA VAL A 279 -37.06 -68.06 -25.59
C VAL A 279 -37.41 -68.89 -24.35
N ARG A 280 -36.84 -68.51 -23.19
CA ARG A 280 -36.93 -69.29 -21.94
C ARG A 280 -37.75 -68.56 -20.89
N ASN A 281 -38.43 -69.31 -20.04
CA ASN A 281 -39.24 -68.78 -18.93
C ASN A 281 -38.42 -68.44 -17.66
N GLY A 282 -37.14 -68.83 -17.62
CA GLY A 282 -36.23 -68.57 -16.49
C GLY A 282 -36.32 -69.56 -15.33
N LEU A 283 -37.15 -70.61 -15.40
CA LEU A 283 -37.35 -71.58 -14.31
C LEU A 283 -36.38 -72.77 -14.35
N GLY A 284 -35.55 -72.89 -15.38
CA GLY A 284 -34.54 -73.95 -15.51
C GLY A 284 -35.04 -75.26 -16.16
N SER A 285 -36.35 -75.43 -16.36
CA SER A 285 -36.96 -76.55 -17.13
C SER A 285 -38.18 -76.08 -17.95
N THR A 286 -38.61 -76.90 -18.92
CA THR A 286 -39.77 -76.60 -19.79
C THR A 286 -41.09 -76.55 -19.02
N ASP A 287 -41.28 -77.49 -18.11
CA ASP A 287 -42.44 -77.62 -17.23
C ASP A 287 -42.31 -76.78 -15.94
N GLY A 288 -41.15 -76.17 -15.71
CA GLY A 288 -40.82 -75.43 -14.49
C GLY A 288 -40.85 -76.27 -13.21
N ASP A 289 -40.86 -77.60 -13.30
CA ASP A 289 -40.94 -78.45 -12.12
C ASP A 289 -39.63 -78.42 -11.33
N THR A 290 -39.72 -77.92 -10.09
CA THR A 290 -38.64 -77.88 -9.11
C THR A 290 -38.79 -78.96 -8.03
N GLY A 291 -39.59 -79.99 -8.30
CA GLY A 291 -39.96 -81.05 -7.35
C GLY A 291 -41.29 -80.78 -6.63
N SER A 292 -42.08 -79.83 -7.12
CA SER A 292 -43.39 -79.43 -6.56
C SER A 292 -44.52 -79.49 -7.61
N GLY A 293 -44.26 -80.13 -8.76
CA GLY A 293 -45.15 -80.16 -9.91
C GLY A 293 -44.87 -79.03 -10.89
N ALA A 294 -45.45 -79.11 -12.09
CA ALA A 294 -45.22 -78.15 -13.16
C ALA A 294 -45.60 -76.71 -12.74
N GLN A 295 -44.70 -75.77 -13.03
CA GLN A 295 -44.84 -74.35 -12.74
C GLN A 295 -44.64 -73.53 -14.02
N VAL A 296 -45.55 -72.61 -14.29
CA VAL A 296 -45.48 -71.69 -15.42
C VAL A 296 -45.70 -70.26 -14.95
N ASN A 297 -45.04 -69.29 -15.59
CA ASN A 297 -44.99 -67.90 -15.13
C ASN A 297 -45.36 -66.86 -16.21
N GLY A 298 -45.89 -67.30 -17.35
CA GLY A 298 -46.28 -66.44 -18.47
C GLY A 298 -45.13 -66.01 -19.38
N LEU A 299 -43.88 -66.33 -19.03
CA LEU A 299 -42.68 -65.95 -19.78
C LEU A 299 -42.21 -67.09 -20.68
N GLY A 300 -41.27 -66.81 -21.58
CA GLY A 300 -40.71 -67.83 -22.47
C GLY A 300 -41.57 -68.15 -23.70
N ASN A 301 -42.53 -67.28 -24.06
CA ASN A 301 -43.39 -67.46 -25.23
C ASN A 301 -42.88 -66.66 -26.43
N LEU A 302 -43.04 -67.20 -27.65
CA LEU A 302 -42.87 -66.45 -28.89
C LEU A 302 -44.25 -65.95 -29.35
N ILE A 303 -44.44 -64.64 -29.34
CA ILE A 303 -45.72 -64.00 -29.69
C ILE A 303 -45.56 -63.25 -31.03
N VAL A 304 -46.43 -63.57 -31.98
CA VAL A 304 -46.54 -62.90 -33.29
C VAL A 304 -47.85 -62.09 -33.30
N GLY A 305 -47.72 -60.77 -33.27
CA GLY A 305 -48.83 -59.84 -33.02
C GLY A 305 -48.81 -59.30 -31.59
N TYR A 306 -49.91 -58.69 -31.15
CA TYR A 306 -50.02 -58.12 -29.79
C TYR A 306 -50.58 -59.10 -28.77
N ASP A 307 -51.27 -60.15 -29.22
CA ASP A 307 -52.03 -61.07 -28.38
C ASP A 307 -52.83 -60.31 -27.31
N GLU A 308 -53.81 -59.52 -27.77
CA GLU A 308 -54.68 -58.72 -26.92
C GLU A 308 -55.34 -59.59 -25.85
N SER A 309 -55.65 -58.99 -24.70
CA SER A 309 -56.32 -59.73 -23.61
C SER A 309 -57.83 -59.74 -23.81
N ARG A 310 -58.48 -60.84 -23.43
CA ARG A 310 -59.95 -60.91 -23.31
C ARG A 310 -60.43 -59.93 -22.23
N ALA A 311 -61.66 -59.42 -22.39
CA ALA A 311 -62.33 -58.60 -21.38
C ALA A 311 -62.50 -59.33 -20.02
N PHE A 312 -62.72 -60.66 -20.06
CA PHE A 312 -62.87 -61.51 -18.87
C PHE A 312 -62.22 -62.87 -19.09
N GLY A 313 -61.81 -63.53 -18.00
CA GLY A 313 -61.25 -64.88 -18.04
C GLY A 313 -59.88 -64.95 -18.74
N ARG A 314 -59.07 -63.89 -18.64
CA ARG A 314 -57.69 -63.88 -19.14
C ARG A 314 -56.87 -64.90 -18.36
N ASN A 315 -56.27 -65.85 -19.05
CA ASN A 315 -55.23 -66.70 -18.47
C ASN A 315 -54.10 -66.93 -19.47
N LYS A 316 -52.96 -66.27 -19.20
CA LYS A 316 -51.74 -66.28 -20.02
C LYS A 316 -50.53 -66.70 -19.17
N SER A 317 -50.76 -67.57 -18.18
CA SER A 317 -49.71 -68.07 -17.27
C SER A 317 -48.76 -69.04 -17.94
N GLY A 318 -49.09 -69.57 -19.12
CA GLY A 318 -48.30 -70.57 -19.80
C GLY A 318 -46.94 -70.09 -20.30
N SER A 319 -46.05 -71.03 -20.58
CA SER A 319 -44.69 -70.77 -21.07
C SER A 319 -44.33 -71.61 -22.29
N HIS A 320 -43.25 -71.29 -23.00
CA HIS A 320 -42.78 -72.09 -24.14
C HIS A 320 -43.83 -72.28 -25.27
N ASN A 321 -44.74 -71.33 -25.44
CA ASN A 321 -45.78 -71.38 -26.47
C ASN A 321 -45.38 -70.57 -27.71
N LEU A 322 -45.91 -70.98 -28.87
CA LEU A 322 -46.01 -70.13 -30.05
C LEU A 322 -47.44 -69.57 -30.15
N VAL A 323 -47.56 -68.24 -30.08
CA VAL A 323 -48.85 -67.53 -30.01
C VAL A 323 -48.97 -66.61 -31.22
N VAL A 324 -50.02 -66.78 -32.04
CA VAL A 324 -50.21 -66.02 -33.28
C VAL A 324 -51.65 -65.52 -33.40
N GLY A 325 -51.87 -64.22 -33.22
CA GLY A 325 -53.19 -63.62 -33.25
C GLY A 325 -53.58 -62.96 -31.93
N SER A 326 -54.87 -62.94 -31.61
CA SER A 326 -55.41 -62.13 -30.52
C SER A 326 -56.36 -62.90 -29.60
N GLU A 327 -56.48 -62.41 -28.36
CA GLU A 327 -57.37 -62.94 -27.32
C GLU A 327 -57.10 -64.39 -26.91
N HIS A 328 -55.87 -64.90 -27.08
CA HIS A 328 -55.57 -66.26 -26.68
C HIS A 328 -55.45 -66.41 -25.17
N ASN A 329 -55.81 -67.59 -24.67
CA ASN A 329 -55.41 -68.06 -23.36
C ASN A 329 -54.47 -69.25 -23.54
N TYR A 330 -53.41 -69.29 -22.74
CA TYR A 330 -52.48 -70.40 -22.69
C TYR A 330 -51.98 -70.56 -21.26
N GLU A 331 -52.25 -71.71 -20.66
CA GLU A 331 -52.17 -71.89 -19.20
C GLU A 331 -51.12 -72.93 -18.79
N SER A 332 -50.54 -73.63 -19.76
CA SER A 332 -49.56 -74.71 -19.58
C SER A 332 -48.30 -74.42 -20.42
N TYR A 333 -47.58 -75.44 -20.86
CA TYR A 333 -46.33 -75.28 -21.59
C TYR A 333 -46.27 -76.08 -22.89
N GLY A 334 -45.41 -75.62 -23.81
CA GLY A 334 -45.13 -76.30 -25.07
C GLY A 334 -46.29 -76.28 -26.08
N GLY A 335 -47.19 -75.30 -25.97
CA GLY A 335 -48.40 -75.22 -26.80
C GLY A 335 -48.24 -74.38 -28.07
N LEU A 336 -49.12 -74.65 -29.03
CA LEU A 336 -49.31 -73.81 -30.22
C LEU A 336 -50.71 -73.21 -30.16
N VAL A 337 -50.85 -71.90 -30.31
CA VAL A 337 -52.15 -71.26 -30.40
C VAL A 337 -52.15 -70.18 -31.47
N ALA A 338 -53.00 -70.35 -32.48
CA ALA A 338 -53.18 -69.37 -33.54
C ALA A 338 -54.66 -69.03 -33.78
N GLY A 339 -54.93 -67.85 -34.36
CA GLY A 339 -56.27 -67.42 -34.74
C GLY A 339 -56.85 -66.36 -33.80
N PHE A 340 -58.11 -66.54 -33.39
CA PHE A 340 -58.81 -65.57 -32.54
C PHE A 340 -59.46 -66.24 -31.33
N ARG A 341 -59.14 -65.78 -30.13
CA ARG A 341 -59.86 -66.16 -28.90
C ARG A 341 -59.84 -67.67 -28.59
N ASN A 342 -58.75 -68.36 -28.93
CA ASN A 342 -58.55 -69.78 -28.61
C ASN A 342 -57.93 -69.98 -27.21
N THR A 343 -58.19 -71.11 -26.56
CA THR A 343 -57.63 -71.48 -25.25
C THR A 343 -56.85 -72.80 -25.33
N VAL A 344 -55.58 -72.78 -24.97
CA VAL A 344 -54.71 -73.96 -24.87
C VAL A 344 -54.27 -74.16 -23.42
N SER A 345 -54.84 -75.13 -22.71
CA SER A 345 -54.54 -75.36 -21.29
C SER A 345 -53.93 -76.72 -20.99
N GLY A 346 -53.88 -77.64 -21.96
CA GLY A 346 -53.15 -78.90 -21.83
C GLY A 346 -51.65 -78.71 -22.09
N SER A 347 -50.79 -79.50 -21.45
CA SER A 347 -49.38 -79.58 -21.82
C SER A 347 -49.27 -80.10 -23.26
N TYR A 348 -48.41 -79.48 -24.05
CA TYR A 348 -48.16 -79.84 -25.46
C TYR A 348 -49.41 -79.80 -26.37
N ALA A 349 -50.47 -79.10 -25.96
CA ALA A 349 -51.69 -78.99 -26.74
C ALA A 349 -51.56 -77.95 -27.87
N ALA A 350 -52.31 -78.13 -28.96
CA ALA A 350 -52.19 -77.28 -30.14
C ALA A 350 -53.55 -76.88 -30.73
N ILE A 351 -53.71 -75.59 -31.03
CA ILE A 351 -54.79 -75.06 -31.86
C ILE A 351 -54.14 -74.31 -33.03
N SER A 352 -54.22 -74.88 -34.23
CA SER A 352 -53.51 -74.33 -35.41
C SER A 352 -54.21 -73.14 -36.08
N GLY A 353 -55.46 -72.83 -35.70
CA GLY A 353 -56.22 -71.71 -36.24
C GLY A 353 -57.67 -71.70 -35.78
N GLY A 354 -58.51 -70.90 -36.46
CA GLY A 354 -59.93 -70.78 -36.13
C GLY A 354 -60.20 -69.88 -34.94
N SER A 355 -61.37 -70.01 -34.33
CA SER A 355 -61.78 -69.16 -33.23
C SER A 355 -62.59 -69.84 -32.14
N ALA A 356 -62.51 -69.27 -30.93
CA ALA A 356 -63.25 -69.68 -29.74
C ALA A 356 -63.09 -71.17 -29.34
N SER A 357 -62.03 -71.84 -29.79
CA SER A 357 -61.82 -73.27 -29.53
C SER A 357 -60.97 -73.51 -28.27
N ARG A 358 -61.10 -74.68 -27.65
CA ARG A 358 -60.43 -75.07 -26.41
C ARG A 358 -59.73 -76.42 -26.57
N ALA A 359 -58.41 -76.44 -26.37
CA ALA A 359 -57.60 -77.65 -26.29
C ALA A 359 -57.05 -77.76 -24.87
N SER A 360 -57.70 -78.55 -24.02
CA SER A 360 -57.37 -78.64 -22.60
C SER A 360 -56.85 -80.00 -22.15
N GLY A 361 -56.93 -81.02 -23.00
CA GLY A 361 -56.26 -82.30 -22.75
C GLY A 361 -54.76 -82.20 -23.02
N GLU A 362 -53.94 -82.89 -22.24
CA GLU A 362 -52.53 -83.07 -22.56
C GLU A 362 -52.40 -83.78 -23.94
N TYR A 363 -51.49 -83.28 -24.79
CA TYR A 363 -51.33 -83.66 -26.21
C TYR A 363 -52.58 -83.48 -27.09
N SER A 364 -53.60 -82.75 -26.64
CA SER A 364 -54.80 -82.52 -27.45
C SER A 364 -54.53 -81.61 -28.65
N SER A 365 -55.27 -81.80 -29.74
CA SER A 365 -55.09 -81.01 -30.96
C SER A 365 -56.40 -80.58 -31.60
N ILE A 366 -56.43 -79.34 -32.09
CA ILE A 366 -57.51 -78.79 -32.91
C ILE A 366 -56.88 -78.11 -34.14
N SER A 367 -57.20 -78.56 -35.34
CA SER A 367 -56.61 -77.95 -36.54
C SER A 367 -57.23 -76.59 -36.90
N GLY A 368 -58.50 -76.37 -36.55
CA GLY A 368 -59.18 -75.09 -36.78
C GLY A 368 -60.69 -75.13 -36.51
N GLY A 369 -61.43 -74.21 -37.12
CA GLY A 369 -62.89 -74.13 -37.01
C GLY A 369 -63.38 -73.18 -35.92
N TYR A 370 -64.64 -73.34 -35.51
CA TYR A 370 -65.29 -72.47 -34.53
C TYR A 370 -65.78 -73.26 -33.33
N ASN A 371 -65.37 -72.84 -32.13
CA ASN A 371 -65.91 -73.35 -30.86
C ASN A 371 -65.80 -74.87 -30.71
N ASN A 372 -64.66 -75.46 -31.10
CA ASN A 372 -64.37 -76.88 -30.90
C ASN A 372 -63.72 -77.09 -29.52
N ASP A 373 -63.95 -78.26 -28.90
CA ASP A 373 -63.41 -78.64 -27.60
C ASP A 373 -62.69 -79.99 -27.67
N ALA A 374 -61.37 -79.99 -27.48
CA ALA A 374 -60.54 -81.18 -27.35
C ALA A 374 -60.01 -81.26 -25.92
N SER A 375 -60.76 -81.95 -25.05
CA SER A 375 -60.52 -81.95 -23.60
C SER A 375 -59.99 -83.27 -23.05
N GLY A 376 -60.05 -84.36 -23.83
CA GLY A 376 -59.44 -85.65 -23.45
C GLY A 376 -57.93 -85.71 -23.69
N TYR A 377 -57.22 -86.57 -22.95
CA TYR A 377 -55.81 -86.90 -23.20
C TYR A 377 -55.63 -87.44 -24.63
N HIS A 378 -54.74 -86.86 -25.44
CA HIS A 378 -54.61 -87.14 -26.90
C HIS A 378 -55.88 -86.92 -27.74
N ALA A 379 -56.86 -86.16 -27.25
CA ALA A 379 -58.07 -85.90 -28.03
C ALA A 379 -57.79 -85.03 -29.26
N THR A 380 -58.46 -85.32 -30.38
CA THR A 380 -58.25 -84.58 -31.64
C THR A 380 -59.57 -84.12 -32.24
N VAL A 381 -59.64 -82.84 -32.64
CA VAL A 381 -60.71 -82.31 -33.48
C VAL A 381 -60.11 -81.69 -34.74
N SER A 382 -60.29 -82.31 -35.89
CA SER A 382 -59.66 -81.82 -37.14
C SER A 382 -60.30 -80.51 -37.65
N GLY A 383 -61.48 -80.13 -37.19
CA GLY A 383 -62.11 -78.86 -37.55
C GLY A 383 -63.62 -78.84 -37.34
N GLY A 384 -64.31 -77.97 -38.10
CA GLY A 384 -65.77 -77.84 -38.05
C GLY A 384 -66.25 -76.86 -36.98
N ASN A 385 -67.48 -77.03 -36.51
CA ASN A 385 -68.15 -76.11 -35.60
C ASN A 385 -68.77 -76.87 -34.43
N GLN A 386 -68.47 -76.46 -33.19
CA GLN A 386 -69.06 -77.04 -31.98
C GLN A 386 -68.80 -78.54 -31.79
N ASN A 387 -67.68 -79.07 -32.25
CA ASN A 387 -67.32 -80.47 -32.04
C ASN A 387 -66.59 -80.66 -30.70
N THR A 388 -66.87 -81.77 -30.01
CA THR A 388 -66.26 -82.13 -28.73
C THR A 388 -65.59 -83.50 -28.79
N ALA A 389 -64.28 -83.56 -28.55
CA ALA A 389 -63.52 -84.78 -28.29
C ALA A 389 -63.05 -84.77 -26.84
N SER A 390 -63.79 -85.43 -25.94
CA SER A 390 -63.55 -85.39 -24.49
C SER A 390 -63.09 -86.73 -23.89
N GLY A 391 -63.24 -87.83 -24.63
CA GLY A 391 -62.67 -89.12 -24.23
C GLY A 391 -61.16 -89.15 -24.44
N TRP A 392 -60.42 -89.95 -23.67
CA TRP A 392 -58.99 -90.13 -23.96
C TRP A 392 -58.81 -90.85 -25.29
N TYR A 393 -57.86 -90.39 -26.09
CA TYR A 393 -57.63 -90.83 -27.47
C TYR A 393 -58.85 -90.69 -28.39
N SER A 394 -59.82 -89.85 -28.03
CA SER A 394 -61.01 -89.63 -28.85
C SER A 394 -60.71 -88.75 -30.05
N SER A 395 -61.48 -88.91 -31.13
CA SER A 395 -61.29 -88.15 -32.36
C SER A 395 -62.61 -87.71 -32.98
N VAL A 396 -62.67 -86.46 -33.42
CA VAL A 396 -63.73 -85.95 -34.28
C VAL A 396 -63.11 -85.35 -35.54
N SER A 397 -63.36 -85.95 -36.71
CA SER A 397 -62.75 -85.50 -37.97
C SER A 397 -63.35 -84.19 -38.51
N GLY A 398 -64.48 -83.72 -37.98
CA GLY A 398 -65.11 -82.44 -38.37
C GLY A 398 -66.63 -82.44 -38.23
N GLY A 399 -67.31 -81.54 -38.94
CA GLY A 399 -68.78 -81.43 -38.96
C GLY A 399 -69.34 -80.40 -37.96
N TYR A 400 -70.61 -80.55 -37.59
CA TYR A 400 -71.32 -79.65 -36.68
C TYR A 400 -71.88 -80.41 -35.47
N GLN A 401 -71.52 -79.99 -34.25
CA GLN A 401 -72.05 -80.53 -33.00
C GLN A 401 -71.84 -82.04 -32.79
N ASN A 402 -70.69 -82.57 -33.20
CA ASN A 402 -70.34 -83.97 -32.96
C ASN A 402 -69.59 -84.16 -31.63
N THR A 403 -69.86 -85.26 -30.91
CA THR A 403 -69.27 -85.57 -29.61
C THR A 403 -68.66 -86.97 -29.59
N ALA A 404 -67.38 -87.08 -29.30
CA ALA A 404 -66.68 -88.33 -28.98
C ALA A 404 -66.19 -88.28 -27.53
N SER A 405 -66.90 -88.93 -26.60
CA SER A 405 -66.63 -88.87 -25.16
C SER A 405 -66.13 -90.19 -24.54
N GLY A 406 -66.22 -91.31 -25.27
CA GLY A 406 -65.67 -92.60 -24.84
C GLY A 406 -64.16 -92.71 -25.05
N TYR A 407 -63.51 -93.62 -24.31
CA TYR A 407 -62.10 -93.99 -24.50
C TYR A 407 -61.88 -94.53 -25.94
N HIS A 408 -60.98 -93.94 -26.75
CA HIS A 408 -60.83 -94.23 -28.19
C HIS A 408 -62.10 -94.04 -29.04
N ALA A 409 -63.09 -93.27 -28.59
CA ALA A 409 -64.28 -92.99 -29.38
C ALA A 409 -63.96 -92.15 -30.62
N THR A 410 -64.53 -92.49 -31.77
CA THR A 410 -64.28 -91.77 -33.03
C THR A 410 -65.59 -91.34 -33.72
N VAL A 411 -65.66 -90.08 -34.14
CA VAL A 411 -66.70 -89.57 -35.03
C VAL A 411 -66.07 -89.05 -36.32
N SER A 412 -66.38 -89.67 -37.45
CA SER A 412 -65.79 -89.29 -38.75
C SER A 412 -66.38 -88.01 -39.37
N GLY A 413 -67.42 -87.43 -38.77
CA GLY A 413 -68.05 -86.18 -39.20
C GLY A 413 -69.57 -86.23 -39.23
N GLY A 414 -70.18 -85.28 -39.95
CA GLY A 414 -71.63 -85.11 -40.03
C GLY A 414 -72.18 -84.10 -39.03
N ARG A 415 -73.45 -84.25 -38.66
CA ARG A 415 -74.15 -83.36 -37.73
C ARG A 415 -74.73 -84.14 -36.54
N GLU A 416 -74.50 -83.61 -35.33
CA GLU A 416 -75.12 -84.06 -34.08
C GLU A 416 -74.90 -85.56 -33.78
N ARG A 417 -73.70 -86.09 -34.09
CA ARG A 417 -73.32 -87.48 -33.78
C ARG A 417 -72.66 -87.56 -32.42
N SER A 418 -73.13 -88.47 -31.57
CA SER A 418 -72.53 -88.72 -30.26
C SER A 418 -72.09 -90.19 -30.12
N VAL A 419 -70.89 -90.39 -29.56
CA VAL A 419 -70.29 -91.69 -29.22
C VAL A 419 -69.71 -91.62 -27.80
N ALA A 420 -70.33 -92.34 -26.87
CA ALA A 420 -69.89 -92.44 -25.46
C ALA A 420 -69.23 -93.78 -25.09
N GLY A 421 -69.38 -94.81 -25.95
CA GLY A 421 -68.80 -96.13 -25.73
C GLY A 421 -67.28 -96.14 -25.97
N SER A 422 -66.57 -96.98 -25.22
CA SER A 422 -65.13 -97.17 -25.44
C SER A 422 -64.89 -97.95 -26.73
N TYR A 423 -63.93 -97.50 -27.55
CA TYR A 423 -63.58 -98.06 -28.86
C TYR A 423 -64.70 -98.04 -29.89
N TYR A 424 -65.69 -97.16 -29.72
CA TYR A 424 -66.83 -97.08 -30.63
C TYR A 424 -66.60 -96.03 -31.72
N TRP A 425 -67.26 -96.23 -32.84
CA TRP A 425 -67.17 -95.36 -34.00
C TRP A 425 -68.55 -94.99 -34.56
N ARG A 426 -68.70 -93.77 -35.06
CA ARG A 426 -69.90 -93.31 -35.78
C ARG A 426 -69.55 -92.39 -36.94
N ALA A 427 -70.25 -92.56 -38.07
CA ALA A 427 -70.10 -91.71 -39.25
C ALA A 427 -71.28 -90.74 -39.44
N GLY A 428 -71.07 -89.79 -40.36
CA GLY A 428 -72.10 -88.96 -40.98
C GLY A 428 -73.11 -89.78 -41.80
N THR A 429 -74.21 -89.16 -42.24
CA THR A 429 -75.15 -89.81 -43.18
C THR A 429 -74.52 -89.87 -44.57
N LEU A 430 -74.78 -90.94 -45.33
CA LEU A 430 -74.34 -91.06 -46.72
C LEU A 430 -75.12 -90.13 -47.66
N ILE A 431 -76.29 -89.67 -47.23
CA ILE A 431 -77.16 -88.75 -47.97
C ILE A 431 -77.50 -87.57 -47.05
N GLU A 432 -77.13 -86.36 -47.47
CA GLU A 432 -77.57 -85.11 -46.88
C GLU A 432 -78.89 -84.76 -47.56
N SER A 433 -80.03 -84.97 -46.88
CA SER A 433 -81.30 -84.48 -47.39
C SER A 433 -81.25 -82.95 -47.37
N GLN A 434 -81.30 -82.36 -48.57
CA GLN A 434 -81.20 -80.91 -48.82
C GLN A 434 -82.18 -80.08 -47.99
#